data_AF-A0A380EKS6-F1
#
_entry.id   AF-A0A380EKS6-F1
#
_cell.length_a   1.000
_cell.length_b   1.000
_cell.length_c   1.000
_cell.angle_alpha   90.00
_cell.angle_beta   90.00
_cell.angle_gamma   90.00
#
_symmetry.space_group_name_H-M   'P 1'
#
loop_
_entity.id
_entity.type
_entity.pdbx_description
1 polymer ?
#
loop_
_entity_poly.entity_id
_entity_poly.type
_entity_poly.pdbx_seq_one_letter_code
_entity_poly.pdbx_strand_id
1 'polypeptide(L)'
;MRRLFSIGEALIDFIPNVTNANLKDVQTFTKQIGGAPCNVACTVQKLGQQAYMITQLGNDAFGDSIIETISSIGVDVSKVYRTNEANTALAFVSLTEAGERDFSFIVSPLLICYLNQVL
;
A
#
# COMPACT_ATOMS: atom_id res chain seq x y z
N MET A 1 0.16 25.12 -11.64
CA MET A 1 -0.15 23.68 -11.54
C MET A 1 -0.43 23.35 -10.08
N ARG A 2 -1.48 22.58 -9.80
CA ARG A 2 -1.81 22.14 -8.43
C ARG A 2 -0.99 20.89 -8.10
N ARG A 3 -0.61 20.76 -6.83
CA ARG A 3 0.15 19.61 -6.31
C ARG A 3 -0.68 18.94 -5.22
N LEU A 4 -0.73 17.61 -5.22
CA LEU A 4 -1.35 16.81 -4.18
C LEU A 4 -0.27 16.06 -3.40
N PHE A 5 -0.27 16.21 -2.09
CA PHE A 5 0.53 15.38 -1.18
C PHE A 5 -0.42 14.39 -0.52
N SER A 6 -0.18 13.11 -0.75
CA SER A 6 -0.89 12.02 -0.08
C SER A 6 0.02 11.46 1.00
N ILE A 7 -0.52 11.33 2.21
CA ILE A 7 0.22 10.87 3.39
C ILE A 7 -0.52 9.69 4.00
N GLY A 8 0.23 8.67 4.40
CA GLY A 8 -0.31 7.48 5.05
C GLY A 8 0.20 6.21 4.40
N GLU A 9 -0.59 5.15 4.45
CA GLU A 9 -0.12 3.81 4.13
C GLU A 9 0.03 3.56 2.62
N ALA A 10 1.10 2.83 2.30
CA ALA A 10 1.25 2.08 1.05
C ALA A 10 1.67 0.66 1.45
N LEU A 11 0.98 -0.34 0.90
CA LEU A 11 1.10 -1.72 1.35
C LEU A 11 0.87 -2.69 0.20
N ILE A 12 1.06 -3.98 0.46
CA ILE A 12 0.71 -5.03 -0.48
C ILE A 12 -0.63 -5.67 -0.10
N ASP A 13 -1.58 -5.61 -1.02
CA ASP A 13 -2.83 -6.36 -0.92
C ASP A 13 -2.64 -7.74 -1.58
N PHE A 14 -2.84 -8.80 -0.81
CA PHE A 14 -2.98 -10.16 -1.32
C PHE A 14 -4.46 -10.46 -1.55
N ILE A 15 -4.87 -10.34 -2.81
CA ILE A 15 -6.24 -10.57 -3.26
C ILE A 15 -6.41 -12.07 -3.54
N PRO A 16 -7.45 -12.72 -3.01
CA PRO A 16 -7.67 -14.14 -3.22
C PRO A 16 -8.05 -14.40 -4.68
N ASN A 17 -7.52 -15.47 -5.27
CA ASN A 17 -7.87 -15.87 -6.65
C ASN A 17 -9.20 -16.65 -6.72
N VAL A 18 -9.86 -16.82 -5.58
CA VAL A 18 -11.15 -17.47 -5.42
C VAL A 18 -12.11 -16.52 -4.71
N THR A 19 -13.39 -16.70 -4.96
CA THR A 19 -14.47 -15.98 -4.27
C THR A 19 -15.16 -16.92 -3.29
N ASN A 20 -15.91 -16.37 -2.34
CA ASN A 20 -16.75 -17.12 -1.41
C ASN A 20 -15.97 -18.12 -0.54
N ALA A 21 -14.77 -17.72 -0.10
CA ALA A 21 -13.91 -18.54 0.74
C ALA A 21 -13.43 -17.72 1.94
N ASN A 22 -13.42 -18.33 3.12
CA ASN A 22 -12.78 -17.73 4.29
C ASN A 22 -11.27 -17.68 4.05
N LEU A 23 -10.59 -16.71 4.68
CA LEU A 23 -9.14 -16.53 4.50
C LEU A 23 -8.32 -17.81 4.75
N LYS A 24 -8.70 -18.61 5.75
CA LYS A 24 -8.02 -19.89 6.09
C LYS A 24 -8.10 -20.95 4.97
N ASP A 25 -9.08 -20.84 4.07
CA ASP A 25 -9.37 -21.81 3.02
C ASP A 25 -8.77 -21.36 1.66
N VAL A 26 -8.27 -20.12 1.57
CA VAL A 26 -7.64 -19.58 0.36
C VAL A 26 -6.22 -20.12 0.19
N GLN A 27 -5.95 -20.74 -0.96
CA GLN A 27 -4.65 -21.34 -1.27
C GLN A 27 -3.73 -20.42 -2.10
N THR A 28 -4.31 -19.54 -2.91
CA THR A 28 -3.53 -18.68 -3.81
C THR A 28 -4.03 -17.26 -3.81
N PHE A 29 -3.07 -16.34 -3.88
CA PHE A 29 -3.31 -14.90 -3.87
C PHE A 29 -2.57 -14.26 -5.04
N THR A 30 -3.13 -13.18 -5.57
CA THR A 30 -2.42 -12.24 -6.43
C THR A 30 -2.03 -11.02 -5.62
N LYS A 31 -0.74 -10.68 -5.69
CA LYS A 31 -0.18 -9.46 -5.13
C LYS A 31 -0.65 -8.23 -5.92
N GLN A 32 -1.14 -7.21 -5.22
CA GLN A 32 -1.46 -5.89 -5.74
C GLN A 32 -0.85 -4.80 -4.85
N ILE A 33 -0.51 -3.66 -5.44
CA ILE A 33 -0.13 -2.47 -4.67
C ILE A 33 -1.41 -1.84 -4.12
N GLY A 34 -1.44 -1.61 -2.81
CA GLY A 34 -2.59 -1.12 -2.07
C GLY A 34 -2.27 0.08 -1.17
N GLY A 35 -3.24 0.40 -0.30
CA GLY A 35 -3.23 1.58 0.58
C GLY A 35 -4.07 2.72 0.01
N ALA A 36 -5.00 3.24 0.81
CA ALA A 36 -5.94 4.25 0.33
C ALA A 36 -5.23 5.56 -0.09
N PRO A 37 -4.28 6.11 0.70
CA PRO A 37 -3.49 7.27 0.30
C PRO A 37 -2.64 7.01 -0.95
N CYS A 38 -2.04 5.82 -1.07
CA CYS A 38 -1.27 5.40 -2.24
C CYS A 38 -2.13 5.41 -3.52
N ASN A 39 -3.33 4.80 -3.44
CA ASN A 39 -4.30 4.77 -4.54
C ASN A 39 -4.75 6.17 -4.98
N VAL A 40 -4.95 7.09 -4.02
CA VAL A 40 -5.27 8.49 -4.31
C VAL A 40 -4.12 9.18 -5.06
N ALA A 41 -2.87 9.03 -4.60
CA ALA A 41 -1.71 9.62 -5.27
C ALA A 41 -1.57 9.12 -6.71
N CYS A 42 -1.66 7.80 -6.93
CA CYS A 42 -1.61 7.21 -8.26
C CYS A 42 -2.76 7.67 -9.16
N THR A 43 -3.98 7.78 -8.62
CA THR A 43 -5.14 8.24 -9.38
C THR A 43 -4.99 9.68 -9.83
N VAL A 44 -4.57 10.56 -8.91
CA VAL A 44 -4.35 11.99 -9.21
C VAL A 44 -3.25 12.16 -10.27
N GLN A 45 -2.18 11.37 -10.20
CA GLN A 45 -1.13 11.35 -11.22
C GLN A 45 -1.66 10.92 -12.59
N LYS A 46 -2.45 9.83 -12.65
CA LYS A 46 -3.08 9.35 -13.89
C LYS A 46 -4.06 10.36 -14.51
N LEU A 47 -4.66 11.23 -13.70
CA LEU A 47 -5.54 12.32 -14.16
C LEU A 47 -4.76 13.58 -14.61
N GLY A 48 -3.43 13.53 -14.66
CA GLY A 48 -2.58 14.60 -15.19
C GLY A 48 -2.26 15.72 -14.20
N GLN A 49 -2.43 15.50 -12.90
CA GLN A 49 -1.95 16.41 -11.85
C GLN A 49 -0.70 15.84 -11.17
N GLN A 50 0.14 16.68 -10.58
CA GLN A 50 1.34 16.21 -9.88
C GLN A 50 0.99 15.70 -8.48
N ALA A 51 1.30 14.42 -8.22
CA ALA A 51 1.14 13.79 -6.92
C ALA A 51 2.48 13.44 -6.26
N TYR A 52 2.51 13.50 -4.93
CA TYR A 52 3.62 13.12 -4.06
C TYR A 52 3.13 12.13 -3.02
N MET A 53 3.90 11.07 -2.78
CA MET A 53 3.60 10.10 -1.72
C MET A 53 4.52 10.32 -0.52
N ILE A 54 3.92 10.48 0.66
CA ILE A 54 4.60 10.56 1.96
C ILE A 54 4.25 9.31 2.76
N THR A 55 5.20 8.39 2.89
CA THR A 55 5.03 7.12 3.61
C THR A 55 6.37 6.61 4.11
N GLN A 56 6.36 5.63 4.99
CA GLN A 56 7.52 4.82 5.34
C GLN A 56 7.28 3.36 4.93
N LEU A 57 8.29 2.74 4.33
CA LEU A 57 8.26 1.34 3.88
C LEU A 57 9.45 0.58 4.46
N GLY A 58 9.34 -0.75 4.54
CA GLY A 58 10.46 -1.59 4.94
C GLY A 58 11.58 -1.59 3.88
N ASN A 59 12.81 -1.85 4.30
CA ASN A 59 13.92 -2.22 3.42
C ASN A 59 13.77 -3.68 2.96
N ASP A 60 12.68 -3.95 2.23
CA ASP A 60 12.33 -5.25 1.71
C ASP A 60 11.81 -5.16 0.26
N ALA A 61 11.69 -6.33 -0.38
CA ALA A 61 11.26 -6.45 -1.77
C ALA A 61 9.83 -5.92 -2.02
N PHE A 62 8.97 -5.89 -0.99
CA PHE A 62 7.63 -5.34 -1.11
C PHE A 62 7.68 -3.81 -1.16
N GLY A 63 8.49 -3.18 -0.31
CA GLY A 63 8.75 -1.76 -0.34
C GLY A 63 9.37 -1.32 -1.67
N ASP A 64 10.33 -2.08 -2.18
CA ASP A 64 10.92 -1.85 -3.51
C ASP A 64 9.85 -1.89 -4.61
N SER A 65 9.03 -2.94 -4.61
CA SER A 65 7.96 -3.11 -5.59
C SER A 65 6.93 -1.98 -5.57
N ILE A 66 6.59 -1.44 -4.40
CA ILE A 66 5.70 -0.27 -4.27
C ILE A 66 6.35 0.95 -4.93
N ILE A 67 7.60 1.26 -4.57
CA ILE A 67 8.33 2.43 -5.08
C ILE A 67 8.47 2.37 -6.59
N GLU A 68 8.93 1.23 -7.13
CA GLU A 68 9.07 1.01 -8.57
C GLU A 68 7.74 1.21 -9.30
N THR A 69 6.65 0.64 -8.76
CA THR A 69 5.33 0.74 -9.38
C THR A 69 4.82 2.18 -9.40
N ILE A 70 4.80 2.87 -8.25
CA ILE A 70 4.20 4.21 -8.18
C ILE A 70 5.07 5.27 -8.87
N SER A 71 6.39 5.10 -8.85
CA SER A 71 7.31 5.98 -9.61
C SER A 71 7.15 5.79 -11.12
N SER A 72 6.90 4.56 -11.60
CA SER A 72 6.59 4.31 -13.03
C SER A 72 5.30 4.99 -13.50
N ILE A 73 4.35 5.22 -12.58
CA ILE A 73 3.12 6.00 -12.83
C ILE A 73 3.41 7.52 -12.85
N GLY A 74 4.57 7.94 -12.35
CA GLY A 74 5.00 9.33 -12.26
C GLY A 74 4.73 9.99 -10.90
N VAL A 75 4.28 9.22 -9.89
CA VAL A 75 4.13 9.74 -8.53
C VAL A 75 5.51 10.05 -7.98
N ASP A 76 5.68 11.23 -7.39
CA ASP A 76 6.94 11.62 -6.76
C ASP A 76 7.13 10.86 -5.44
N VAL A 77 8.24 10.14 -5.36
CA VAL A 77 8.62 9.27 -4.23
C VAL A 77 9.76 9.85 -3.39
N SER A 78 10.13 11.13 -3.58
CA SER A 78 11.19 11.79 -2.80
C SER A 78 10.91 11.88 -1.30
N LYS A 79 9.67 11.60 -0.89
CA LYS A 79 9.20 11.57 0.51
C LYS A 79 8.79 10.16 0.97
N VAL A 80 9.23 9.13 0.26
CA VAL A 80 9.12 7.75 0.71
C VAL A 80 10.36 7.40 1.53
N TYR A 81 10.16 7.19 2.82
CA TYR A 81 11.23 6.82 3.75
C TYR A 81 11.36 5.29 3.83
N ARG A 82 12.57 4.81 4.10
CA ARG A 82 12.85 3.38 4.27
C ARG A 82 13.32 3.09 5.69
N THR A 83 12.98 1.91 6.22
CA THR A 83 13.39 1.47 7.56
C THR A 83 13.80 0.00 7.61
N ASN A 84 14.74 -0.31 8.51
CA ASN A 84 15.10 -1.68 8.89
C ASN A 84 14.38 -2.14 10.17
N GLU A 85 13.62 -1.25 10.84
CA GLU A 85 12.95 -1.54 12.12
C GLU A 85 11.62 -2.29 11.93
N ALA A 86 11.08 -2.30 10.71
CA ALA A 86 9.80 -2.90 10.38
C ALA A 86 9.74 -3.31 8.91
N ASN A 87 8.97 -4.37 8.63
CA ASN A 87 8.65 -4.77 7.26
C ASN A 87 7.52 -3.93 6.68
N THR A 88 7.49 -3.80 5.36
CA THR A 88 6.37 -3.24 4.59
C THR A 88 5.08 -3.98 4.95
N ALA A 89 4.02 -3.20 5.19
CA ALA A 89 2.71 -3.71 5.54
C ALA A 89 2.13 -4.65 4.47
N LEU A 90 1.49 -5.73 4.91
CA LEU A 90 0.77 -6.67 4.05
C LEU A 90 -0.68 -6.76 4.53
N ALA A 91 -1.62 -6.85 3.60
CA ALA A 91 -3.02 -7.10 3.87
C ALA A 91 -3.48 -8.34 3.10
N PHE A 92 -4.06 -9.30 3.79
CA PHE A 92 -4.71 -10.44 3.18
C PHE A 92 -6.21 -10.21 3.15
N VAL A 93 -6.81 -10.36 1.98
CA VAL A 93 -8.24 -10.15 1.78
C VAL A 93 -8.93 -11.50 1.63
N SER A 94 -10.13 -11.64 2.18
CA SER A 94 -11.05 -12.71 1.79
C SER A 94 -12.43 -12.15 1.49
N LEU A 95 -13.18 -12.85 0.63
CA LEU A 95 -14.53 -12.49 0.23
C LEU A 95 -15.45 -13.61 0.68
N THR A 96 -16.33 -13.31 1.63
CA THR A 96 -17.33 -14.26 2.11
C THR A 96 -18.46 -14.40 1.09
N GLU A 97 -19.30 -15.44 1.23
CA GLU A 97 -20.49 -15.65 0.36
C GLU A 97 -21.45 -14.46 0.35
N ALA A 98 -21.50 -13.67 1.42
CA ALA A 98 -22.32 -12.46 1.51
C ALA A 98 -21.71 -11.25 0.77
N GLY A 99 -20.51 -11.41 0.17
CA GLY A 99 -19.77 -10.35 -0.50
C GLY A 99 -19.02 -9.40 0.46
N GLU A 100 -19.00 -9.72 1.76
CA GLU A 100 -18.25 -8.93 2.74
C GLU A 100 -16.75 -9.20 2.60
N ARG A 101 -15.96 -8.12 2.63
CA ARG A 101 -14.51 -8.19 2.63
C ARG A 101 -14.01 -8.30 4.06
N ASP A 102 -13.30 -9.38 4.32
CA ASP A 102 -12.53 -9.55 5.56
C ASP A 102 -11.05 -9.26 5.29
N PHE A 103 -10.42 -8.53 6.21
CA PHE A 103 -9.04 -8.07 6.09
C PHE A 103 -8.22 -8.53 7.28
N SER A 104 -7.13 -9.24 6.99
CA SER A 104 -6.09 -9.56 7.96
C SER A 104 -4.84 -8.76 7.65
N PHE A 105 -4.50 -7.82 8.53
CA PHE A 105 -3.33 -6.97 8.38
C PHE A 105 -2.13 -7.55 9.12
N ILE A 106 -1.04 -7.76 8.39
CA ILE A 106 0.28 -8.04 8.96
C ILE A 106 1.05 -6.72 8.92
N VAL A 107 0.94 -5.98 10.01
CA VAL A 107 1.55 -4.66 10.19
C VAL A 107 2.42 -4.66 11.43
N SER A 108 3.64 -4.15 11.30
CA SER A 108 4.42 -3.77 12.47
C SER A 108 3.89 -2.42 12.97
N PRO A 109 3.53 -2.26 14.26
CA PRO A 109 2.94 -1.03 14.79
C PRO A 109 3.85 0.21 14.63
N LEU A 110 5.13 0.02 14.34
CA LEU A 110 6.12 1.07 14.13
C LEU A 110 5.97 1.83 12.80
N LEU A 111 5.26 1.30 11.80
CA LEU A 111 5.24 1.89 10.45
C LEU A 111 4.43 3.20 10.33
N ILE A 112 3.48 3.43 11.24
CA ILE A 112 2.63 4.65 11.26
C ILE A 112 3.21 5.72 12.22
N CYS A 113 4.03 5.32 13.20
CA CYS A 113 4.46 6.20 14.29
C CYS A 113 5.54 7.23 13.90
N TYR A 114 6.25 7.05 12.78
CA TYR A 114 7.36 7.93 12.40
C TYR A 114 6.94 9.18 11.60
N LEU A 115 5.64 9.39 11.32
CA LEU A 115 5.16 10.65 10.71
C LEU A 115 5.43 11.88 11.59
N ASN A 116 5.68 11.71 12.89
CA ASN A 116 6.08 12.79 13.82
C ASN A 116 7.48 13.39 13.52
N GLN A 117 8.28 12.79 12.64
CA GLN A 117 9.56 13.37 12.19
C GLN A 117 9.47 14.07 10.83
N VAL A 118 8.31 13.99 10.16
CA VAL A 118 8.13 14.42 8.76
C VAL A 118 7.23 15.65 8.64
N LEU A 119 6.38 15.91 9.65
CA LEU A 119 5.60 17.14 9.82
C LEU A 119 6.23 18.03 10.88
#